data_AF-A0A537ILF2-F1
#
_entry.id   AF-A0A537ILF2-F1
#
_cell.length_a   1.000
_cell.length_b   1.000
_cell.length_c   1.000
_cell.angle_alpha   90.00
_cell.angle_beta   90.00
_cell.angle_gamma   90.00
#
_symmetry.space_group_name_H-M   'P 1'
#
loop_
_entity.id
_entity.type
_entity.pdbx_description
1 polymer ?
#
loop_
_entity_poly.entity_id
_entity_poly.type
_entity_poly.pdbx_seq_one_letter_code
_entity_poly.pdbx_strand_id
1 'polypeptide(L)'
;MRVMIPAREIVAITVLFVFSFPSEKTGSVEIYPPVVERPHSALAPRFDMATMRFTGSVPSQARYLLRHVYFGGKLGDTLEFLPKFIDSLMLERLPVITRDQLRKYIAKHKIDSMDIGGNISRPLSRTKSGIMAGYFIIHDASNLMSPPYKKFTPIVNSMRWYHNQIWRQKDFKWAHAFINRLGLSITCNDFEKPVYGTKFEKSIQNPDVGDTCVGNFIHIENIMPRRSSRRKRPYNDEIAINPGLTNKQYERLALLYLTASCRKEGWLIPSFHAVIDEGIKDAHSDPQNFELNKWVKAMQKLYHQIQKA
;
A
#
# COMPACT_ATOMS: atom_id res chain seq x y z
N MET A 1 -0.02 -71.89 -19.57
CA MET A 1 0.64 -72.76 -18.58
C MET A 1 1.33 -71.85 -17.58
N ARG A 2 0.82 -71.79 -16.34
CA ARG A 2 1.33 -70.94 -15.24
C ARG A 2 2.68 -71.48 -14.77
N VAL A 3 3.65 -70.60 -14.54
CA VAL A 3 4.50 -70.65 -13.33
C VAL A 3 4.83 -69.20 -12.91
N MET A 4 4.23 -68.78 -11.80
CA MET A 4 4.72 -67.72 -10.89
C MET A 4 5.85 -68.32 -10.05
N ILE A 5 6.95 -67.58 -9.76
CA ILE A 5 7.61 -67.50 -8.43
C ILE A 5 8.46 -66.19 -8.37
N PRO A 6 8.95 -65.69 -7.22
CA PRO A 6 8.40 -64.56 -6.45
C PRO A 6 9.34 -63.34 -6.32
N ALA A 7 8.84 -62.25 -5.72
CA ALA A 7 9.66 -61.15 -5.22
C ALA A 7 10.18 -61.46 -3.80
N ARG A 8 11.49 -61.30 -3.56
CA ARG A 8 12.09 -61.02 -2.24
C ARG A 8 13.39 -60.22 -2.35
N GLU A 9 13.37 -59.10 -1.61
CA GLU A 9 14.42 -58.49 -0.78
C GLU A 9 15.84 -58.26 -1.33
N ILE A 10 16.11 -56.95 -1.48
CA ILE A 10 17.29 -56.16 -1.12
C ILE A 10 18.36 -56.92 -0.30
N VAL A 11 19.61 -56.89 -0.76
CA VAL A 11 20.79 -56.27 -0.12
C VAL A 11 22.08 -56.74 -0.82
N ALA A 12 22.99 -55.79 -0.96
CA ALA A 12 24.46 -55.90 -1.06
C ALA A 12 25.16 -55.92 -2.44
N ILE A 13 26.00 -54.88 -2.60
CA ILE A 13 27.45 -54.93 -2.94
C ILE A 13 27.74 -55.49 -4.33
N THR A 14 28.17 -54.71 -5.33
CA THR A 14 29.52 -54.15 -5.56
C THR A 14 29.38 -53.29 -6.84
N VAL A 15 30.23 -52.31 -7.18
CA VAL A 15 31.51 -52.54 -7.88
C VAL A 15 32.31 -51.24 -7.82
N LEU A 16 33.53 -51.37 -7.31
CA LEU A 16 34.64 -50.44 -7.39
C LEU A 16 34.92 -50.09 -8.87
N PHE A 17 34.80 -48.81 -9.24
CA PHE A 17 35.55 -48.30 -10.38
C PHE A 17 36.75 -47.52 -9.86
N VAL A 18 37.90 -48.16 -9.93
CA VAL A 18 39.21 -47.51 -9.81
C VAL A 18 39.45 -46.78 -11.13
N PHE A 19 39.41 -45.46 -11.09
CA PHE A 19 40.04 -44.62 -12.12
C PHE A 19 41.16 -43.84 -11.45
N SER A 20 42.32 -43.86 -12.10
CA SER A 20 43.58 -43.35 -11.58
C SER A 20 43.88 -41.97 -12.17
N PHE A 21 44.38 -41.09 -11.30
CA PHE A 21 45.10 -39.81 -11.49
C PHE A 21 44.29 -38.53 -11.84
N PRO A 22 44.71 -37.31 -11.44
CA PRO A 22 45.96 -36.90 -10.76
C PRO A 22 45.76 -36.13 -9.42
N SER A 23 46.89 -35.79 -8.80
CA SER A 23 47.07 -35.24 -7.44
C SER A 23 46.36 -33.92 -7.12
N GLU A 24 45.86 -33.87 -5.89
CA GLU A 24 45.75 -32.73 -4.96
C GLU A 24 45.70 -31.32 -5.57
N LYS A 25 44.48 -30.78 -5.63
CA LYS A 25 44.24 -29.40 -5.19
C LYS A 25 43.23 -29.44 -4.05
N THR A 26 43.67 -28.99 -2.88
CA THR A 26 42.86 -28.71 -1.71
C THR A 26 41.85 -27.61 -2.02
N GLY A 27 40.69 -28.01 -2.55
CA GLY A 27 39.52 -27.15 -2.63
C GLY A 27 38.82 -27.15 -1.28
N SER A 28 38.95 -26.07 -0.53
CA SER A 28 38.05 -25.81 0.59
C SER A 28 36.61 -25.78 0.07
N VAL A 29 35.81 -26.78 0.46
CA VAL A 29 34.36 -26.71 0.31
C VAL A 29 33.89 -25.67 1.30
N GLU A 30 33.67 -24.44 0.83
CA GLU A 30 32.92 -23.43 1.57
C GLU A 30 31.48 -23.94 1.67
N ILE A 31 31.18 -24.62 2.78
CA ILE A 31 29.80 -24.85 3.19
C ILE A 31 29.29 -23.48 3.62
N TYR A 32 28.64 -22.77 2.69
CA TYR A 32 27.90 -21.57 3.05
C TYR A 32 26.90 -21.97 4.14
N PRO A 33 26.87 -21.27 5.28
CA PRO A 33 25.80 -21.48 6.23
C PRO A 33 24.47 -21.29 5.49
N PRO A 34 23.41 -22.03 5.86
CA PRO A 34 22.08 -21.78 5.30
C PRO A 34 21.83 -20.28 5.42
N VAL A 35 21.46 -19.65 4.31
CA VAL A 35 21.06 -18.25 4.29
C VAL A 35 20.03 -18.10 5.40
N VAL A 36 20.44 -17.45 6.49
CA VAL A 36 19.53 -17.12 7.58
C VAL A 36 18.46 -16.28 6.90
N GLU A 37 17.24 -16.82 6.79
CA GLU A 37 16.07 -16.07 6.35
C GLU A 37 16.05 -14.80 7.21
N ARG A 38 16.51 -13.68 6.65
CA ARG A 38 16.23 -12.40 7.27
C ARG A 38 14.72 -12.27 7.16
N PRO A 39 13.96 -12.20 8.26
CA PRO A 39 12.52 -12.02 8.15
C PRO A 39 12.33 -10.70 7.40
N HIS A 40 11.84 -10.80 6.17
CA HIS A 40 11.76 -9.67 5.25
C HIS A 40 10.74 -8.62 5.69
N SER A 41 10.12 -8.77 6.86
CA SER A 41 9.85 -7.67 7.76
C SER A 41 9.67 -8.17 9.20
N ALA A 42 10.00 -7.35 10.21
CA ALA A 42 9.60 -7.58 11.60
C ALA A 42 8.12 -7.23 11.85
N LEU A 43 7.33 -7.05 10.79
CA LEU A 43 5.96 -6.57 10.84
C LEU A 43 5.01 -7.72 11.14
N ALA A 44 4.04 -7.47 12.02
CA ALA A 44 2.92 -8.37 12.24
C ALA A 44 1.66 -7.68 11.68
N PRO A 45 1.08 -8.06 10.54
CA PRO A 45 1.23 -9.36 9.92
C PRO A 45 2.49 -9.49 9.06
N ARG A 46 3.07 -10.71 9.06
CA ARG A 46 4.17 -11.07 8.15
C ARG A 46 3.69 -10.94 6.71
N PHE A 47 4.54 -10.42 5.82
CA PHE A 47 4.27 -10.42 4.39
C PHE A 47 4.72 -11.73 3.75
N ASP A 48 3.83 -12.38 3.02
CA ASP A 48 4.08 -13.60 2.25
C ASP A 48 4.48 -13.24 0.82
N MET A 49 5.70 -13.64 0.46
CA MET A 49 6.34 -13.38 -0.83
C MET A 49 5.77 -14.20 -1.98
N ALA A 50 5.14 -15.34 -1.69
CA ALA A 50 4.53 -16.19 -2.70
C ALA A 50 3.19 -15.61 -3.16
N THR A 51 2.40 -15.13 -2.22
CA THR A 51 1.06 -14.57 -2.50
C THR A 51 1.05 -13.05 -2.68
N MET A 52 2.16 -12.38 -2.35
CA MET A 52 2.24 -10.92 -2.26
C MET A 52 1.14 -10.35 -1.35
N ARG A 53 0.91 -10.98 -0.20
CA ARG A 53 -0.10 -10.58 0.78
C ARG A 53 0.49 -10.54 2.17
N PHE A 54 -0.01 -9.63 2.99
CA PHE A 54 0.12 -9.80 4.43
C PHE A 54 -0.70 -11.03 4.88
N THR A 55 -0.17 -11.74 5.87
CA THR A 55 -0.79 -12.92 6.47
C THR A 55 -1.98 -12.56 7.36
N GLY A 56 -2.81 -13.56 7.67
CA GLY A 56 -4.00 -13.41 8.51
C GLY A 56 -5.24 -12.94 7.75
N SER A 57 -6.39 -12.92 8.44
CA SER A 57 -7.67 -12.51 7.87
C SER A 57 -7.65 -11.04 7.41
N VAL A 58 -8.41 -10.69 6.38
CA VAL A 58 -8.57 -9.31 5.86
C VAL A 58 -8.89 -8.28 6.97
N PRO A 59 -9.84 -8.51 7.91
CA PRO A 59 -10.08 -7.56 9.01
C PRO A 59 -8.88 -7.42 9.95
N SER A 60 -8.18 -8.50 10.26
CA SER A 60 -6.98 -8.45 11.12
C SER A 60 -5.84 -7.69 10.45
N GLN A 61 -5.66 -7.83 9.14
CA GLN A 61 -4.73 -6.98 8.37
C GLN A 61 -5.12 -5.51 8.49
N ALA A 62 -6.38 -5.16 8.22
CA ALA A 62 -6.84 -3.77 8.29
C ALA A 62 -6.69 -3.16 9.70
N ARG A 63 -6.93 -3.93 10.78
CA ARG A 63 -6.74 -3.45 12.16
C ARG A 63 -5.30 -3.04 12.44
N TYR A 64 -4.35 -3.79 11.90
CA TYR A 64 -2.94 -3.46 12.02
C TYR A 64 -2.55 -2.30 11.11
N LEU A 65 -2.95 -2.36 9.85
CA LEU A 65 -2.53 -1.41 8.81
C LEU A 65 -3.10 0.01 8.99
N LEU A 66 -4.16 0.15 9.80
CA LEU A 66 -4.77 1.43 10.17
C LEU A 66 -4.35 1.95 11.57
N ARG A 67 -3.26 1.43 12.14
CA ARG A 67 -2.68 1.94 13.40
C ARG A 67 -2.41 3.44 13.30
N HIS A 68 -2.80 4.19 14.32
CA HIS A 68 -2.64 5.64 14.31
C HIS A 68 -1.17 6.04 14.16
N VAL A 69 -0.88 7.02 13.31
CA VAL A 69 0.47 7.56 13.10
C VAL A 69 0.61 8.87 13.87
N TYR A 70 1.35 8.81 14.98
CA TYR A 70 1.67 9.98 15.80
C TYR A 70 2.86 10.75 15.23
N PHE A 71 3.15 11.89 15.87
CA PHE A 71 4.32 12.71 15.62
C PHE A 71 5.60 11.88 15.42
N GLY A 72 6.33 12.17 14.35
CA GLY A 72 7.62 11.53 14.06
C GLY A 72 7.52 10.08 13.58
N GLY A 73 6.33 9.59 13.23
CA GLY A 73 6.12 8.24 12.70
C GLY A 73 5.95 7.18 13.79
N LYS A 74 5.81 7.59 15.05
CA LYS A 74 5.48 6.66 16.14
C LYS A 74 4.10 6.07 15.87
N LEU A 75 4.02 4.75 15.79
CA LEU A 75 2.77 4.05 15.57
C LEU A 75 2.05 3.77 16.89
N GLY A 76 0.73 3.87 16.89
CA GLY A 76 -0.13 3.45 18.00
C GLY A 76 -0.29 1.94 18.07
N ASP A 77 -1.13 1.48 18.99
CA ASP A 77 -1.46 0.05 19.10
C ASP A 77 -2.35 -0.40 17.94
N THR A 78 -2.27 -1.69 17.61
CA THR A 78 -3.22 -2.35 16.71
C THR A 78 -4.63 -2.05 17.16
N LEU A 79 -5.50 -1.68 16.22
CA LEU A 79 -6.90 -1.42 16.53
C LEU A 79 -7.53 -2.69 17.12
N GLU A 80 -8.18 -2.58 18.26
CA GLU A 80 -8.96 -3.69 18.81
C GLU A 80 -10.14 -4.03 17.87
N PHE A 81 -10.83 -2.98 17.43
CA PHE A 81 -11.96 -3.04 16.50
C PHE A 81 -11.79 -2.07 15.32
N LEU A 82 -12.21 -2.50 14.13
CA LEU A 82 -12.38 -1.59 13.00
C LEU A 82 -13.64 -0.74 13.21
N PRO A 83 -13.66 0.50 12.69
CA PRO A 83 -14.92 1.22 12.54
C PRO A 83 -15.94 0.37 11.77
N LYS A 84 -17.18 0.26 12.27
CA LYS A 84 -18.21 -0.68 11.79
C LYS A 84 -18.38 -0.75 10.27
N PHE A 85 -18.28 0.40 9.60
CA PHE A 85 -18.39 0.43 8.14
C PHE A 85 -17.19 -0.25 7.47
N ILE A 86 -15.95 0.06 7.85
CA ILE A 86 -14.75 -0.63 7.32
C ILE A 86 -14.81 -2.11 7.66
N ASP A 87 -15.20 -2.48 8.90
CA ASP A 87 -15.36 -3.87 9.30
C ASP A 87 -16.29 -4.64 8.35
N SER A 88 -17.42 -4.02 7.99
CA SER A 88 -18.40 -4.61 7.06
C SER A 88 -17.84 -4.76 5.64
N LEU A 89 -16.96 -3.85 5.19
CA LEU A 89 -16.27 -3.99 3.90
C LEU A 89 -15.25 -5.13 3.96
N MET A 90 -14.43 -5.20 5.01
CA MET A 90 -13.37 -6.20 5.16
C MET A 90 -13.90 -7.61 5.41
N LEU A 91 -15.13 -7.73 5.93
CA LEU A 91 -15.87 -8.98 6.06
C LEU A 91 -16.78 -9.28 4.86
N GLU A 92 -16.71 -8.46 3.80
CA GLU A 92 -17.51 -8.59 2.58
C GLU A 92 -19.03 -8.65 2.82
N ARG A 93 -19.50 -8.07 3.95
CA ARG A 93 -20.93 -7.99 4.30
C ARG A 93 -21.68 -6.94 3.48
N LEU A 94 -20.95 -6.02 2.86
CA LEU A 94 -21.49 -5.01 1.96
C LEU A 94 -21.01 -5.31 0.54
N PRO A 95 -21.91 -5.33 -0.46
CA PRO A 95 -21.51 -5.54 -1.84
C PRO A 95 -20.70 -4.36 -2.34
N VAL A 96 -19.69 -4.65 -3.17
CA VAL A 96 -18.90 -3.63 -3.87
C VAL A 96 -19.82 -2.85 -4.82
N ILE A 97 -19.60 -1.53 -4.93
CA ILE A 97 -20.33 -0.71 -5.90
C ILE A 97 -20.04 -1.18 -7.33
N THR A 98 -21.06 -1.26 -8.17
CA THR A 98 -20.89 -1.68 -9.57
C THR A 98 -20.32 -0.55 -10.41
N ARG A 99 -19.68 -0.90 -11.54
CA ARG A 99 -19.18 0.11 -12.49
C ARG A 99 -20.32 1.01 -12.99
N ASP A 100 -21.53 0.49 -13.17
CA ASP A 100 -22.67 1.27 -13.64
C ASP A 100 -23.18 2.25 -12.60
N GLN A 101 -23.26 1.85 -11.32
CA GLN A 101 -23.56 2.76 -10.21
C GLN A 101 -22.52 3.89 -10.14
N LEU A 102 -21.24 3.54 -10.25
CA LEU A 102 -20.17 4.53 -10.25
C LEU A 102 -20.25 5.47 -11.47
N ARG A 103 -20.48 4.94 -12.68
CA ARG A 103 -20.67 5.72 -13.93
C ARG A 103 -21.78 6.75 -13.79
N LYS A 104 -22.94 6.34 -13.27
CA LYS A 104 -24.07 7.26 -13.05
C LYS A 104 -23.70 8.36 -12.06
N TYR A 105 -23.06 8.00 -10.95
CA TYR A 105 -22.62 8.97 -9.95
C TYR A 105 -21.63 9.99 -10.53
N ILE A 106 -20.56 9.53 -11.19
CA ILE A 106 -19.54 10.44 -11.74
C ILE A 106 -20.11 11.34 -12.85
N ALA A 107 -21.01 10.82 -13.69
CA ALA A 107 -21.69 11.61 -14.72
C ALA A 107 -22.58 12.69 -14.11
N LYS A 108 -23.42 12.32 -13.13
CA LYS A 108 -24.30 13.24 -12.39
C LYS A 108 -23.52 14.35 -11.70
N HIS A 109 -22.35 14.02 -11.16
CA HIS A 109 -21.49 14.96 -10.44
C HIS A 109 -20.43 15.63 -11.31
N LYS A 110 -20.42 15.38 -12.63
CA LYS A 110 -19.45 15.94 -13.60
C LYS A 110 -17.99 15.74 -13.17
N ILE A 111 -17.67 14.54 -12.66
CA ILE A 111 -16.33 14.18 -12.20
C ILE A 111 -15.56 13.59 -13.36
N ASP A 112 -14.40 14.18 -13.69
CA ASP A 112 -13.52 13.66 -14.73
C ASP A 112 -12.85 12.37 -14.24
N SER A 113 -12.70 11.39 -15.15
CA SER A 113 -11.92 10.17 -14.91
C SER A 113 -10.49 10.47 -14.43
N MET A 114 -9.88 11.55 -14.92
CA MET A 114 -8.55 12.00 -14.52
C MET A 114 -8.50 12.56 -13.11
N ASP A 115 -9.63 12.77 -12.44
CA ASP A 115 -9.64 13.12 -11.03
C ASP A 115 -9.80 11.90 -10.11
N ILE A 116 -10.09 10.71 -10.65
CA ILE A 116 -10.50 9.53 -9.87
C ILE A 116 -9.70 8.26 -10.16
N GLY A 117 -8.45 8.39 -10.62
CA GLY A 117 -7.57 7.26 -10.90
C GLY A 117 -7.66 6.75 -12.33
N GLY A 118 -8.25 7.50 -13.25
CA GLY A 118 -8.35 7.17 -14.67
C GLY A 118 -9.64 6.44 -15.06
N ASN A 119 -9.61 5.73 -16.19
CA ASN A 119 -10.81 5.14 -16.76
C ASN A 119 -11.28 3.94 -15.93
N ILE A 120 -12.48 4.02 -15.34
CA ILE A 120 -13.05 2.99 -14.46
C ILE A 120 -13.37 1.66 -15.14
N SER A 121 -13.32 1.61 -16.48
CA SER A 121 -13.46 0.36 -17.24
C SER A 121 -12.16 -0.42 -17.34
N ARG A 122 -11.01 0.19 -16.99
CA ARG A 122 -9.69 -0.48 -17.00
C ARG A 122 -9.51 -1.31 -15.71
N PRO A 123 -8.76 -2.42 -15.76
CA PRO A 123 -8.49 -3.24 -14.60
C PRO A 123 -7.63 -2.50 -13.57
N LEU A 124 -7.58 -2.99 -12.34
CA LEU A 124 -6.67 -2.47 -11.32
C LEU A 124 -5.23 -2.98 -11.53
N SER A 125 -4.27 -2.26 -10.97
CA SER A 125 -2.84 -2.54 -10.98
C SER A 125 -2.52 -3.97 -10.59
N ARG A 126 -1.41 -4.49 -11.13
CA ARG A 126 -0.93 -5.86 -10.89
C ARG A 126 0.58 -5.88 -10.67
N THR A 127 1.05 -6.83 -9.88
CA THR A 127 2.47 -7.22 -9.82
C THR A 127 2.94 -7.80 -11.15
N LYS A 128 4.26 -8.03 -11.29
CA LYS A 128 4.83 -8.66 -12.51
C LYS A 128 4.28 -10.08 -12.71
N SER A 129 4.02 -10.81 -11.62
CA SER A 129 3.36 -12.13 -11.65
C SER A 129 1.84 -12.07 -11.88
N GLY A 130 1.26 -10.88 -12.05
CA GLY A 130 -0.16 -10.72 -12.38
C GLY A 130 -1.09 -10.63 -11.16
N ILE A 131 -0.55 -10.60 -9.94
CA ILE A 131 -1.34 -10.46 -8.71
C ILE A 131 -1.95 -9.06 -8.66
N MET A 132 -3.27 -8.97 -8.71
CA MET A 132 -3.99 -7.69 -8.64
C MET A 132 -3.78 -7.00 -7.29
N ALA A 133 -3.77 -5.67 -7.29
CA ALA A 133 -3.63 -4.87 -6.09
C ALA A 133 -4.61 -5.28 -4.97
N GLY A 134 -4.04 -5.45 -3.78
CA GLY A 134 -4.75 -5.81 -2.55
C GLY A 134 -5.06 -4.63 -1.65
N TYR A 135 -4.26 -3.58 -1.78
CA TYR A 135 -4.08 -2.60 -0.73
C TYR A 135 -4.28 -1.19 -1.26
N PHE A 136 -4.82 -0.31 -0.40
CA PHE A 136 -5.00 1.11 -0.67
C PHE A 136 -4.19 1.90 0.34
N ILE A 137 -3.08 2.48 -0.11
CA ILE A 137 -2.13 3.16 0.76
C ILE A 137 -2.44 4.65 0.80
N ILE A 138 -2.67 5.14 2.01
CA ILE A 138 -2.95 6.53 2.30
C ILE A 138 -1.63 7.17 2.75
N HIS A 139 -1.16 8.10 1.92
CA HIS A 139 0.03 8.91 2.18
C HIS A 139 -0.37 10.33 2.58
N ASP A 140 0.60 11.07 3.08
CA ASP A 140 0.61 12.51 2.91
C ASP A 140 1.91 12.99 2.27
N ALA A 141 1.79 13.98 1.39
CA ALA A 141 2.89 14.44 0.54
C ALA A 141 3.94 15.26 1.28
N SER A 142 3.86 15.33 2.62
CA SER A 142 4.82 15.95 3.52
C SER A 142 5.30 17.34 3.08
N ASN A 143 4.37 18.19 2.63
CA ASN A 143 4.69 19.45 1.97
C ASN A 143 5.26 20.48 2.98
N LEU A 144 6.59 20.55 3.05
CA LEU A 144 7.29 21.46 3.95
C LEU A 144 6.99 22.93 3.61
N MET A 145 6.51 23.66 4.62
CA MET A 145 6.31 25.09 4.55
C MET A 145 7.63 25.83 4.31
N SER A 146 7.60 26.90 3.52
CA SER A 146 8.73 27.82 3.38
C SER A 146 8.36 29.21 3.93
N PRO A 147 9.12 29.78 4.88
CA PRO A 147 10.20 29.15 5.64
C PRO A 147 9.74 28.03 6.60
N PRO A 148 10.63 27.06 6.92
CA PRO A 148 10.31 25.78 7.55
C PRO A 148 9.74 25.83 8.96
N TYR A 149 10.03 26.87 9.74
CA TYR A 149 9.59 26.97 11.13
C TYR A 149 8.33 27.82 11.33
N LYS A 150 7.77 28.38 10.26
CA LYS A 150 6.57 29.22 10.39
C LYS A 150 5.38 28.42 10.92
N LYS A 151 4.54 29.11 11.69
CA LYS A 151 3.22 28.59 12.06
C LYS A 151 2.41 28.37 10.78
N PHE A 152 1.54 27.36 10.81
CA PHE A 152 0.54 27.18 9.77
C PHE A 152 -0.38 28.40 9.73
N THR A 153 -0.61 28.93 8.54
CA THR A 153 -1.52 30.06 8.32
C THR A 153 -2.71 29.59 7.48
N PRO A 154 -3.87 30.27 7.54
CA PRO A 154 -5.05 29.86 6.78
C PRO A 154 -4.84 29.72 5.27
N ILE A 155 -3.82 30.38 4.70
CA ILE A 155 -3.50 30.32 3.27
C ILE A 155 -3.31 28.88 2.77
N VAL A 156 -2.81 27.97 3.62
CA VAL A 156 -2.56 26.57 3.27
C VAL A 156 -3.83 25.83 2.88
N ASN A 157 -5.01 26.33 3.27
CA ASN A 157 -6.31 25.80 2.89
C ASN A 157 -6.94 26.58 1.72
N SER A 158 -6.15 27.24 0.88
CA SER A 158 -6.63 28.04 -0.26
C SER A 158 -5.80 27.78 -1.53
N MET A 159 -6.36 28.07 -2.70
CA MET A 159 -5.64 27.95 -3.99
C MET A 159 -4.43 28.89 -4.10
N ARG A 160 -4.33 29.91 -3.23
CA ARG A 160 -3.18 30.82 -3.19
C ARG A 160 -1.91 30.14 -2.67
N TRP A 161 -2.04 29.03 -1.93
CA TRP A 161 -0.88 28.28 -1.50
C TRP A 161 -0.36 27.39 -2.64
N TYR A 162 0.93 27.52 -2.94
CA TYR A 162 1.59 26.88 -4.07
C TYR A 162 1.28 25.38 -4.19
N HIS A 163 1.33 24.64 -3.09
CA HIS A 163 1.10 23.19 -3.09
C HIS A 163 -0.35 22.78 -3.39
N ASN A 164 -1.32 23.70 -3.29
CA ASN A 164 -2.71 23.41 -3.67
C ASN A 164 -2.97 23.50 -5.17
N GLN A 165 -2.00 23.95 -5.97
CA GLN A 165 -2.09 23.95 -7.43
C GLN A 165 -1.93 22.51 -7.94
N ILE A 166 -3.02 21.74 -7.90
CA ILE A 166 -3.02 20.29 -8.05
C ILE A 166 -2.43 19.80 -9.37
N TRP A 167 -2.56 20.58 -10.46
CA TRP A 167 -1.98 20.28 -11.77
C TRP A 167 -0.46 20.10 -11.74
N ARG A 168 0.24 20.65 -10.75
CA ARG A 168 1.69 20.48 -10.56
C ARG A 168 2.09 19.05 -10.20
N GLN A 169 1.14 18.25 -9.72
CA GLN A 169 1.40 16.86 -9.33
C GLN A 169 1.24 15.89 -10.50
N LYS A 170 0.73 16.33 -11.65
CA LYS A 170 0.31 15.45 -12.76
C LYS A 170 1.37 14.46 -13.26
N ASP A 171 2.66 14.83 -13.18
CA ASP A 171 3.77 14.05 -13.72
C ASP A 171 4.52 13.22 -12.66
N PHE A 172 4.00 13.14 -11.43
CA PHE A 172 4.61 12.36 -10.35
C PHE A 172 4.57 10.86 -10.65
N LYS A 173 5.65 10.16 -10.33
CA LYS A 173 5.86 8.75 -10.75
C LYS A 173 5.65 7.71 -9.64
N TRP A 174 5.46 8.12 -8.39
CA TRP A 174 5.40 7.23 -7.21
C TRP A 174 4.03 7.20 -6.53
N ALA A 175 3.01 7.82 -7.14
CA ALA A 175 1.65 7.79 -6.65
C ALA A 175 0.66 7.69 -7.81
N HIS A 176 -0.54 7.18 -7.52
CA HIS A 176 -1.59 7.12 -8.52
C HIS A 176 -2.36 8.44 -8.63
N ALA A 177 -2.68 9.04 -7.49
CA ALA A 177 -3.36 10.33 -7.47
C ALA A 177 -2.92 11.19 -6.29
N PHE A 178 -3.07 12.49 -6.45
CA PHE A 178 -2.91 13.48 -5.40
C PHE A 178 -4.24 14.13 -5.06
N ILE A 179 -4.43 14.58 -3.81
CA ILE A 179 -5.56 15.39 -3.36
C ILE A 179 -5.06 16.66 -2.68
N ASN A 180 -5.47 17.84 -3.17
CA ASN A 180 -5.16 19.11 -2.52
C ASN A 180 -6.04 19.39 -1.28
N ARG A 181 -5.72 20.42 -0.51
CA ARG A 181 -6.47 20.80 0.71
C ARG A 181 -7.95 21.13 0.47
N LEU A 182 -8.32 21.44 -0.78
CA LEU A 182 -9.68 21.79 -1.20
C LEU A 182 -10.49 20.59 -1.72
N GLY A 183 -9.91 19.39 -1.75
CA GLY A 183 -10.57 18.17 -2.25
C GLY A 183 -10.58 18.04 -3.78
N LEU A 184 -9.81 18.87 -4.50
CA LEU A 184 -9.48 18.60 -5.90
C LEU A 184 -8.42 17.52 -5.95
N SER A 185 -8.52 16.63 -6.93
CA SER A 185 -7.53 15.58 -7.15
C SER A 185 -7.08 15.56 -8.58
N ILE A 186 -5.94 14.91 -8.81
CA ILE A 186 -5.44 14.61 -10.15
C ILE A 186 -4.84 13.21 -10.15
N THR A 187 -5.07 12.48 -11.23
CA THR A 187 -4.46 11.19 -11.51
C THR A 187 -3.11 11.44 -12.17
N CYS A 188 -2.05 10.97 -11.54
CA CYS A 188 -0.68 11.03 -12.05
C CYS A 188 -0.34 9.74 -12.81
N ASN A 189 -0.83 8.62 -12.30
CA ASN A 189 -0.75 7.31 -12.91
C ASN A 189 -2.12 6.65 -12.79
N ASP A 190 -2.69 6.18 -13.91
CA ASP A 190 -3.96 5.42 -13.90
C ASP A 190 -3.85 4.24 -12.91
N PHE A 191 -4.93 3.89 -12.20
CA PHE A 191 -4.91 2.76 -11.26
C PHE A 191 -4.61 1.40 -11.90
N GLU A 192 -4.52 1.28 -13.23
CA GLU A 192 -4.00 0.07 -13.89
C GLU A 192 -2.48 -0.03 -13.83
N LYS A 193 -1.78 1.11 -13.73
CA LYS A 193 -0.33 1.15 -13.85
C LYS A 193 0.30 0.63 -12.56
N PRO A 194 1.31 -0.27 -12.62
CA PRO A 194 2.14 -0.59 -11.46
C PRO A 194 3.00 0.61 -11.08
N VAL A 195 2.93 0.97 -9.80
CA VAL A 195 3.67 2.09 -9.20
C VAL A 195 4.20 1.61 -7.86
N TYR A 196 5.36 2.12 -7.46
CA TYR A 196 5.90 1.93 -6.12
C TYR A 196 5.82 3.26 -5.36
N GLY A 197 5.42 3.22 -4.11
CA GLY A 197 5.28 4.42 -3.28
C GLY A 197 5.78 4.27 -1.85
N THR A 198 6.30 3.11 -1.47
CA THR A 198 6.81 2.83 -0.12
C THR A 198 8.26 2.33 -0.15
N LYS A 199 8.98 2.43 0.98
CA LYS A 199 10.31 1.79 1.08
C LYS A 199 10.16 0.28 1.18
N PHE A 200 9.08 -0.20 1.80
CA PHE A 200 8.72 -1.61 1.86
C PHE A 200 8.73 -2.24 0.46
N GLU A 201 8.03 -1.66 -0.51
CA GLU A 201 7.99 -2.20 -1.88
C GLU A 201 9.37 -2.30 -2.53
N LYS A 202 10.28 -1.36 -2.24
CA LYS A 202 11.66 -1.40 -2.74
C LYS A 202 12.49 -2.50 -2.09
N SER A 203 12.17 -2.88 -0.86
CA SER A 203 12.90 -3.89 -0.07
C SER A 203 12.44 -5.32 -0.33
N ILE A 204 11.31 -5.50 -1.03
CA ILE A 204 10.60 -6.77 -1.17
C ILE A 204 10.70 -7.26 -2.60
N GLN A 205 11.46 -8.35 -2.78
CA GLN A 205 11.62 -9.06 -4.04
C GLN A 205 11.45 -10.57 -3.80
N ASN A 206 10.60 -11.23 -4.57
CA ASN A 206 10.51 -12.68 -4.61
C ASN A 206 11.70 -13.20 -5.44
N PRO A 207 12.65 -13.92 -4.83
CA PRO A 207 13.87 -14.37 -5.52
C PRO A 207 13.60 -15.46 -6.56
N ASP A 208 12.57 -16.29 -6.35
CA ASP A 208 12.31 -17.47 -7.20
C ASP A 208 11.78 -17.07 -8.58
N VAL A 209 11.01 -15.98 -8.65
CA VAL A 209 10.41 -15.48 -9.91
C VAL A 209 10.91 -14.08 -10.32
N GLY A 210 11.81 -13.48 -9.54
CA GLY A 210 12.30 -12.12 -9.76
C GLY A 210 11.17 -11.08 -9.82
N ASP A 211 10.11 -11.29 -9.02
CA ASP A 211 8.96 -10.39 -8.89
C ASP A 211 9.13 -9.46 -7.70
N THR A 212 8.41 -8.35 -7.69
CA THR A 212 8.34 -7.38 -6.59
C THR A 212 6.88 -7.21 -6.19
N CYS A 213 6.62 -6.71 -4.99
CA CYS A 213 5.25 -6.36 -4.62
C CYS A 213 4.76 -5.02 -5.25
N VAL A 214 5.52 -4.42 -6.16
CA VAL A 214 5.11 -3.23 -6.92
C VAL A 214 3.87 -3.54 -7.76
N GLY A 215 2.89 -2.65 -7.75
CA GLY A 215 1.58 -2.87 -8.39
C GLY A 215 0.58 -3.63 -7.51
N ASN A 216 0.99 -4.04 -6.31
CA ASN A 216 0.09 -4.61 -5.32
C ASN A 216 -0.68 -3.55 -4.49
N PHE A 217 -0.27 -2.30 -4.62
CA PHE A 217 -0.65 -1.18 -3.77
C PHE A 217 -1.17 0.00 -4.61
N ILE A 218 -2.30 0.58 -4.22
CA ILE A 218 -2.81 1.83 -4.79
C ILE A 218 -2.46 3.00 -3.88
N HIS A 219 -1.47 3.79 -4.28
CA HIS A 219 -0.95 4.94 -3.53
C HIS A 219 -1.72 6.23 -3.81
N ILE A 220 -2.31 6.82 -2.76
CA ILE A 220 -2.94 8.14 -2.81
C ILE A 220 -2.20 9.13 -1.91
N GLU A 221 -1.75 10.22 -2.51
CA GLU A 221 -1.04 11.31 -1.85
C GLU A 221 -1.98 12.43 -1.43
N ASN A 222 -1.93 12.83 -0.17
CA ASN A 222 -2.71 13.97 0.32
C ASN A 222 -1.77 15.15 0.57
N ILE A 223 -2.03 16.28 -0.10
CA ILE A 223 -1.29 17.51 0.17
C ILE A 223 -1.51 17.91 1.63
N MET A 224 -0.43 17.89 2.41
CA MET A 224 -0.47 18.14 3.84
C MET A 224 0.70 19.07 4.21
N PRO A 225 0.41 20.28 4.71
CA PRO A 225 1.43 21.18 5.23
C PRO A 225 2.24 20.53 6.37
N ARG A 226 3.56 20.57 6.23
CA ARG A 226 4.52 20.20 7.27
C ARG A 226 5.38 21.38 7.68
N ARG A 227 5.89 21.38 8.90
CA ARG A 227 6.90 22.34 9.38
C ARG A 227 8.03 21.60 10.07
N SER A 228 9.20 22.23 10.11
CA SER A 228 10.35 21.67 10.80
C SER A 228 10.19 21.72 12.31
N SER A 229 10.58 20.63 12.93
CA SER A 229 10.86 20.51 14.35
C SER A 229 12.31 20.91 14.64
N ARG A 230 12.53 21.50 15.81
CA ARG A 230 13.89 21.84 16.30
C ARG A 230 14.63 20.63 16.89
N ARG A 231 13.98 19.46 16.97
CA ARG A 231 14.58 18.20 17.47
C ARG A 231 15.50 17.52 16.45
N LYS A 232 15.34 17.87 15.18
CA LYS A 232 16.08 17.30 14.05
C LYS A 232 16.86 18.38 13.31
N ARG A 233 17.66 17.96 12.34
CA ARG A 233 18.36 18.87 11.42
C ARG A 233 17.35 19.83 10.75
N PRO A 234 17.76 21.08 10.44
CA PRO A 234 16.90 22.04 9.75
C PRO A 234 16.28 21.46 8.46
N TYR A 235 15.11 21.97 8.07
CA TYR A 235 14.36 21.56 6.88
C TYR A 235 13.82 20.12 6.91
N ASN A 236 13.55 19.57 8.10
CA ASN A 236 12.72 18.37 8.25
C ASN A 236 11.22 18.68 8.12
N ASP A 237 10.41 17.67 7.84
CA ASP A 237 8.95 17.72 7.66
C ASP A 237 8.18 17.08 8.85
N GLU A 238 8.81 17.06 10.02
CA GLU A 238 8.41 16.22 11.15
C GLU A 238 7.03 16.59 11.74
N ILE A 239 6.64 17.87 11.70
CA ILE A 239 5.41 18.36 12.31
C ILE A 239 4.33 18.57 11.23
N ALA A 240 3.29 17.75 11.26
CA ALA A 240 2.09 17.96 10.44
C ALA A 240 1.14 19.03 11.02
N ILE A 241 0.35 19.63 10.13
CA ILE A 241 -0.80 20.46 10.51
C ILE A 241 -1.86 19.63 11.26
N ASN A 242 -2.67 20.30 12.09
CA ASN A 242 -3.81 19.72 12.79
C ASN A 242 -5.07 20.57 12.52
N PRO A 243 -6.19 20.02 12.03
CA PRO A 243 -6.37 18.62 11.59
C PRO A 243 -5.47 18.28 10.38
N GLY A 244 -5.05 17.01 10.31
CA GLY A 244 -4.15 16.53 9.25
C GLY A 244 -4.75 16.73 7.86
N LEU A 245 -5.92 16.13 7.60
CA LEU A 245 -6.68 16.33 6.36
C LEU A 245 -7.92 17.22 6.56
N THR A 246 -8.35 17.93 5.52
CA THR A 246 -9.65 18.62 5.53
C THR A 246 -10.80 17.63 5.30
N ASN A 247 -12.03 18.04 5.64
CA ASN A 247 -13.23 17.27 5.28
C ASN A 247 -13.33 17.02 3.76
N LYS A 248 -12.92 17.99 2.94
CA LYS A 248 -12.91 17.85 1.48
C LYS A 248 -11.87 16.84 0.98
N GLN A 249 -10.73 16.73 1.65
CA GLN A 249 -9.77 15.66 1.38
C GLN A 249 -10.33 14.29 1.75
N TYR A 250 -10.98 14.14 2.92
CA TYR A 250 -11.61 12.87 3.30
C TYR A 250 -12.71 12.45 2.32
N GLU A 251 -13.55 13.38 1.85
CA GLU A 251 -14.56 13.14 0.81
C GLU A 251 -13.91 12.63 -0.48
N ARG A 252 -12.86 13.28 -0.98
CA ARG A 252 -12.19 12.86 -2.21
C ARG A 252 -11.44 11.54 -2.05
N LEU A 253 -10.76 11.33 -0.93
CA LEU A 253 -10.04 10.08 -0.61
C LEU A 253 -11.01 8.89 -0.56
N ALA A 254 -12.18 9.09 0.03
CA ALA A 254 -13.25 8.09 0.03
C ALA A 254 -13.73 7.76 -1.39
N LEU A 255 -13.90 8.75 -2.26
CA LEU A 255 -14.26 8.49 -3.67
C LEU A 255 -13.17 7.68 -4.39
N LEU A 256 -11.88 8.02 -4.22
CA LEU A 256 -10.78 7.26 -4.82
C LEU A 256 -10.74 5.80 -4.32
N TYR A 257 -10.97 5.57 -3.03
CA TYR A 257 -11.05 4.23 -2.45
C TYR A 257 -12.18 3.40 -3.05
N LEU A 258 -13.38 3.98 -3.15
CA LEU A 258 -14.55 3.32 -3.74
C LEU A 258 -14.33 3.05 -5.24
N THR A 259 -13.72 3.98 -5.97
CA THR A 259 -13.37 3.78 -7.39
C THR A 259 -12.35 2.66 -7.58
N ALA A 260 -11.29 2.63 -6.77
CA ALA A 260 -10.28 1.56 -6.84
C ALA A 260 -10.89 0.19 -6.49
N SER A 261 -11.74 0.12 -5.46
CA SER A 261 -12.44 -1.10 -5.08
C SER A 261 -13.45 -1.56 -6.16
N CYS A 262 -14.15 -0.62 -6.79
CA CYS A 262 -15.03 -0.89 -7.93
C CYS A 262 -14.27 -1.52 -9.11
N ARG A 263 -13.09 -0.96 -9.45
CA ARG A 263 -12.23 -1.52 -10.52
C ARG A 263 -11.70 -2.91 -10.20
N LYS A 264 -11.43 -3.18 -8.92
CA LYS A 264 -11.05 -4.50 -8.40
C LYS A 264 -12.18 -5.51 -8.41
N GLU A 265 -13.44 -5.05 -8.36
CA GLU A 265 -14.62 -5.88 -8.08
C GLU A 265 -14.52 -6.54 -6.69
N GLY A 266 -13.85 -5.85 -5.76
CA GLY A 266 -13.53 -6.34 -4.41
C GLY A 266 -13.04 -5.20 -3.53
N TRP A 267 -13.18 -5.34 -2.22
CA TRP A 267 -12.68 -4.31 -1.29
C TRP A 267 -11.15 -4.35 -1.19
N LEU A 268 -10.52 -3.18 -1.24
CA LEU A 268 -9.09 -3.02 -0.96
C LEU A 268 -8.87 -2.88 0.55
N ILE A 269 -7.79 -3.46 1.07
CA ILE A 269 -7.39 -3.31 2.46
C ILE A 269 -6.70 -1.95 2.61
N PRO A 270 -7.28 -1.00 3.38
CA PRO A 270 -6.67 0.30 3.56
C PRO A 270 -5.48 0.23 4.52
N SER A 271 -4.48 1.07 4.28
CA SER A 271 -3.29 1.13 5.11
C SER A 271 -2.68 2.53 5.12
N PHE A 272 -2.00 2.87 6.21
CA PHE A 272 -1.14 4.04 6.29
C PHE A 272 0.30 3.72 5.88
N HIS A 273 0.93 4.64 5.15
CA HIS A 273 2.30 4.46 4.67
C HIS A 273 3.28 4.12 5.79
N ALA A 274 3.30 4.89 6.89
CA ALA A 274 4.21 4.65 8.00
C ALA A 274 4.07 3.25 8.63
N VAL A 275 2.88 2.64 8.56
CA VAL A 275 2.66 1.27 9.06
C VAL A 275 3.22 0.23 8.09
N ILE A 276 3.13 0.47 6.78
CA ILE A 276 3.77 -0.38 5.76
C ILE A 276 5.29 -0.36 5.91
N ASP A 277 5.87 0.81 6.19
CA ASP A 277 7.32 1.00 6.32
C ASP A 277 7.86 0.67 7.72
N GLU A 278 7.06 0.14 8.65
CA GLU A 278 7.51 -0.09 10.02
C GLU A 278 8.72 -1.05 10.09
N GLY A 279 9.65 -0.75 11.01
CA GLY A 279 10.92 -1.48 11.13
C GLY A 279 11.95 -1.17 10.03
N ILE A 280 11.59 -0.42 8.98
CA ILE A 280 12.55 0.03 7.96
C ILE A 280 13.30 1.26 8.48
N LYS A 281 14.64 1.25 8.31
CA LYS A 281 15.48 2.39 8.68
C LYS A 281 15.05 3.66 7.93
N ASP A 282 14.98 4.77 8.67
CA ASP A 282 14.55 6.08 8.16
C ASP A 282 13.14 6.06 7.54
N ALA A 283 12.25 5.16 8.00
CA ALA A 283 10.86 5.07 7.55
C ALA A 283 10.12 6.42 7.60
N HIS A 284 9.14 6.59 6.71
CA HIS A 284 8.33 7.79 6.65
C HIS A 284 7.36 7.89 7.84
N SER A 285 6.79 9.08 8.03
CA SER A 285 5.96 9.40 9.20
C SER A 285 4.51 9.71 8.86
N ASP A 286 4.05 9.38 7.65
CA ASP A 286 2.74 9.77 7.12
C ASP A 286 1.71 8.62 7.14
N PRO A 287 0.40 8.94 7.25
CA PRO A 287 -0.17 10.26 7.42
C PRO A 287 -0.34 10.64 8.90
N GLN A 288 0.28 11.74 9.35
CA GLN A 288 0.09 12.23 10.73
C GLN A 288 -1.27 12.94 10.88
N ASN A 289 -1.81 12.93 12.11
CA ASN A 289 -3.08 13.60 12.45
C ASN A 289 -4.27 13.17 11.56
N PHE A 290 -4.23 11.95 11.03
CA PHE A 290 -5.35 11.38 10.27
C PHE A 290 -6.49 10.99 11.23
N GLU A 291 -7.70 11.40 10.90
CA GLU A 291 -8.91 11.18 11.68
C GLU A 291 -9.74 10.09 11.03
N LEU A 292 -9.46 8.83 11.39
CA LEU A 292 -10.08 7.64 10.78
C LEU A 292 -11.61 7.72 10.72
N ASN A 293 -12.25 8.18 11.79
CA ASN A 293 -13.71 8.32 11.85
C ASN A 293 -14.28 9.32 10.82
N LYS A 294 -13.55 10.38 10.47
CA LYS A 294 -14.02 11.33 9.43
C LYS A 294 -13.99 10.70 8.05
N TRP A 295 -12.92 9.98 7.74
CA TRP A 295 -12.82 9.25 6.48
C TRP A 295 -13.90 8.17 6.36
N VAL A 296 -14.13 7.40 7.43
CA VAL A 296 -15.19 6.38 7.49
C VAL A 296 -16.58 6.97 7.24
N LYS A 297 -16.90 8.11 7.87
CA LYS A 297 -18.18 8.80 7.64
C LYS A 297 -18.31 9.28 6.18
N ALA A 298 -17.23 9.80 5.59
CA ALA A 298 -17.21 10.22 4.20
C ALA A 298 -17.42 9.02 3.24
N MET A 299 -16.74 7.90 3.48
CA MET A 299 -16.92 6.65 2.73
C MET A 299 -18.35 6.13 2.83
N GLN A 300 -18.89 6.04 4.04
CA GLN A 300 -20.26 5.56 4.25
C GLN A 300 -21.26 6.44 3.51
N LYS A 301 -21.14 7.77 3.60
CA LYS A 301 -22.03 8.70 2.89
C LYS A 301 -21.96 8.49 1.38
N LEU A 302 -20.75 8.44 0.81
CA LEU A 302 -20.54 8.29 -0.63
C LEU A 302 -21.02 6.94 -1.15
N TYR A 303 -20.76 5.85 -0.41
CA TYR A 303 -21.23 4.52 -0.76
C TYR A 303 -22.75 4.50 -0.98
N HIS A 304 -23.52 5.05 -0.02
CA HIS A 304 -24.97 5.12 -0.16
C HIS A 304 -25.44 6.04 -1.29
N GLN A 305 -24.70 7.12 -1.58
CA GLN A 305 -25.01 8.02 -2.69
C GLN A 305 -24.79 7.34 -4.05
N ILE A 306 -23.71 6.57 -4.18
CA ILE A 306 -23.38 5.84 -5.41
C ILE A 306 -24.36 4.69 -5.63
N GLN A 307 -24.75 3.96 -4.58
CA GLN A 307 -25.75 2.88 -4.70
C GLN A 307 -27.11 3.37 -5.21
N LYS A 308 -27.47 4.62 -4.91
CA LYS A 308 -28.74 5.24 -5.30
C LYS A 308 -28.69 6.00 -6.64
N ALA A 309 -27.54 6.02 -7.31
CA ALA A 309 -27.31 6.83 -8.51
C ALA A 309 -27.93 6.25 -9.80
#